data_AF-A0A3B9ELG3-F1
#
_entry.id   AF-A0A3B9ELG3-F1
#
_cell.length_a   1.000
_cell.length_b   1.000
_cell.length_c   1.000
_cell.angle_alpha   90.00
_cell.angle_beta   90.00
_cell.angle_gamma   90.00
#
_symmetry.space_group_name_H-M   'P 1'
#
loop_
_entity.id
_entity.type
_entity.pdbx_description
1 polymer ?
#
loop_
_entity_poly.entity_id
_entity_poly.type
_entity_poly.pdbx_seq_one_letter_code
_entity_poly.pdbx_strand_id
1 'polypeptide(L)' 'MTVNHQIIFKARPEGWVTPDCFDTRDVPLPEPGEGEVLVRTVYMSMDPSMRGRMDAA' A
#
# COMPACT_ATOMS: atom_id res chain seq x y z
N MET A 1 -5.81 11.34 17.31
CA MET A 1 -4.62 11.51 16.44
C MET A 1 -5.04 11.10 15.04
N THR A 2 -4.68 11.88 14.02
CA THR A 2 -4.93 11.48 12.63
C THR A 2 -3.85 10.48 12.22
N VAL A 3 -4.26 9.34 11.64
CA VAL A 3 -3.36 8.25 11.24
C VAL A 3 -3.37 8.08 9.72
N ASN A 4 -2.26 7.60 9.18
CA ASN A 4 -2.15 7.11 7.81
C ASN A 4 -2.49 5.61 7.81
N HIS A 5 -3.63 5.25 7.22
CA HIS A 5 -4.03 3.86 7.05
C HIS A 5 -3.35 3.27 5.82
N GLN A 6 -2.63 2.16 5.99
CA GLN A 6 -1.80 1.55 4.97
C GLN A 6 -2.20 0.10 4.72
N ILE A 7 -2.23 -0.29 3.44
CA ILE A 7 -2.32 -1.68 3.00
C ILE A 7 -0.93 -2.12 2.58
N ILE A 8 -0.31 -3.00 3.35
CA ILE A 8 1.07 -3.43 3.16
C ILE A 8 1.09 -4.81 2.51
N PHE A 9 1.82 -4.92 1.40
CA PHE A 9 2.09 -6.23 0.79
C PHE A 9 3.02 -7.04 1.69
N LYS A 10 2.48 -8.14 2.23
CA LYS A 10 3.09 -8.97 3.27
C LYS A 10 3.65 -10.28 2.72
N ALA A 11 2.90 -10.93 1.83
CA ALA A 11 3.22 -12.26 1.33
C ALA A 11 2.83 -12.40 -0.13
N ARG A 12 3.67 -13.12 -0.90
CA ARG A 12 3.37 -13.42 -2.31
C ARG A 12 2.25 -14.44 -2.40
N PRO A 13 1.25 -14.24 -3.27
CA PRO A 13 0.15 -15.17 -3.44
C PRO A 13 0.62 -16.46 -4.13
N GLU A 14 0.23 -17.61 -3.56
CA GLU A 14 0.28 -18.88 -4.27
C GLU A 14 -1.04 -19.06 -5.03
N GLY A 15 -1.04 -18.66 -6.31
CA GLY A 15 -2.25 -18.63 -7.14
C GLY A 15 -2.99 -17.29 -7.05
N TRP A 16 -4.22 -17.32 -6.54
CA TRP A 16 -5.06 -16.14 -6.41
C TRP A 16 -4.61 -15.23 -5.27
N VAL A 17 -4.82 -13.92 -5.44
CA VAL A 17 -4.59 -12.95 -4.37
C VAL A 17 -5.64 -13.15 -3.29
N THR A 18 -5.19 -13.32 -2.05
CA THR A 18 -6.05 -13.44 -0.86
C THR A 18 -5.81 -12.28 0.10
N PRO A 19 -6.71 -12.03 1.07
CA PRO A 19 -6.47 -11.03 2.10
C PRO A 19 -5.17 -11.25 2.88
N ASP A 20 -4.75 -12.50 3.07
CA ASP A 20 -3.51 -12.86 3.81
C ASP A 20 -2.23 -12.38 3.11
N CYS A 21 -2.31 -12.02 1.83
CA CYS A 21 -1.21 -11.36 1.11
C CYS A 21 -0.91 -9.96 1.65
N PHE A 22 -1.80 -9.37 2.46
CA PHE A 22 -1.69 -8.00 2.94
C PHE A 22 -1.88 -7.89 4.46
N ASP A 23 -1.25 -6.88 5.04
CA ASP A 23 -1.55 -6.41 6.40
C ASP A 23 -2.12 -4.98 6.32
N THR A 24 -3.03 -4.66 7.24
CA THR A 24 -3.46 -3.27 7.45
C THR A 24 -2.70 -2.65 8.62
N ARG A 25 -2.17 -1.45 8.44
CA ARG A 25 -1.44 -0.72 9.49
C ARG A 25 -1.96 0.69 9.63
N ASP A 26 -2.16 1.12 10.87
CA ASP A 26 -2.36 2.52 11.21
C ASP A 26 -1.04 3.08 11.73
N VAL A 27 -0.50 4.08 11.04
CA VAL A 27 0.74 4.74 11.44
C VAL A 27 0.51 6.24 11.64
N PRO A 28 1.32 6.94 12.44
CA PRO A 28 1.24 8.41 12.53
C PRO A 28 1.36 9.05 11.14
N LEU A 29 0.67 10.17 10.92
CA LEU A 29 0.89 10.96 9.72
C LEU A 29 2.35 11.45 9.68
N PRO A 30 3.07 11.26 8.56
CA PRO A 30 4.42 11.76 8.41
C PRO A 30 4.43 13.28 8.18
N GLU A 31 5.51 13.93 8.61
CA GLU A 31 5.83 15.31 8.24
C GLU A 31 6.73 15.30 7.00
N PRO A 32 6.40 16.04 5.92
CA PRO A 32 7.23 16.08 4.71
C PRO A 32 8.55 16.82 4.97
N GLY A 33 9.64 16.29 4.41
CA GLY A 33 10.96 16.94 4.42
C GLY A 33 11.10 18.06 3.38
N GLU A 34 12.33 18.57 3.23
CA GLU A 34 12.65 19.59 2.23
C GLU A 34 12.41 19.06 0.80
N GLY A 35 11.58 19.75 0.02
CA GLY A 35 11.23 19.36 -1.35
C GLY A 35 10.15 18.28 -1.46
N GLU A 36 9.63 17.76 -0.35
CA GLU A 36 8.55 16.77 -0.34
C GLU A 36 7.16 17.43 -0.21
N VAL A 37 6.12 16.67 -0.55
CA VAL A 37 4.72 17.07 -0.35
C VAL A 37 3.94 15.97 0.33
N LEU A 38 3.05 16.34 1.25
CA LEU A 38 2.12 15.40 1.87
C LEU A 38 0.81 15.35 1.07
N VAL A 39 0.45 14.17 0.58
CA VAL A 39 -0.75 13.95 -0.24
C VAL A 39 -1.75 13.09 0.50
N ARG A 40 -3.03 13.50 0.47
CA ARG A 40 -4.16 12.66 0.89
C ARG A 40 -4.70 11.91 -0.32
N THR A 41 -4.44 10.60 -0.38
CA THR A 41 -5.02 9.73 -1.41
C THR A 41 -6.54 9.69 -1.27
N VAL A 42 -7.26 10.04 -2.35
CA VAL A 42 -8.74 9.97 -2.41
C VAL A 42 -9.20 8.73 -3.18
N TYR A 43 -8.47 8.40 -4.24
CA TYR A 43 -8.71 7.23 -5.07
C TYR A 43 -7.39 6.54 -5.38
N MET A 44 -7.44 5.21 -5.49
CA MET A 44 -6.33 4.38 -5.93
C MET A 44 -6.79 3.59 -7.16
N SER A 45 -6.04 3.69 -8.25
CA SER A 45 -6.26 2.82 -9.42
C SER A 45 -6.02 1.38 -9.00
N MET A 46 -6.85 0.45 -9.45
CA MET A 46 -6.55 -0.98 -9.41
C MET A 46 -6.57 -1.51 -10.83
N ASP A 47 -5.48 -2.16 -11.23
CA ASP A 47 -5.32 -2.64 -12.59
C ASP A 47 -4.63 -4.02 -12.63
N PRO A 48 -4.83 -4.82 -13.70
CA PRO A 48 -4.26 -6.16 -13.79
C PRO A 48 -2.73 -6.20 -13.71
N SER A 49 -2.03 -5.09 -14.03
CA SER A 49 -0.57 -5.06 -13.98
C SER A 49 -0.03 -5.20 -12.56
N MET A 50 -0.82 -4.86 -11.54
CA MET A 50 -0.47 -5.06 -10.14
C MET A 50 -0.16 -6.51 -9.81
N ARG A 51 -0.91 -7.47 -10.40
CA ARG A 51 -0.64 -8.91 -10.20
C ARG A 51 0.76 -9.29 -10.66
N GLY A 52 1.22 -8.75 -11.79
CA GLY A 52 2.57 -8.99 -12.30
C GLY A 52 3.66 -8.39 -11.39
N ARG A 53 3.40 -7.22 -10.79
CA ARG A 53 4.32 -6.61 -9.82
C ARG A 53 4.48 -7.43 -8.54
N MET A 54 3.49 -8.25 -8.18
CA MET A 54 3.57 -9.15 -7.02
C MET A 54 4.49 -10.37 -7.24
N ASP A 55 4.92 -10.65 -8.48
CA ASP A 55 5.83 -11.74 -8.82
C ASP A 55 7.25 -11.27 -9.15
N ALA A 56 7.42 -10.01 -9.57
CA ALA A 56 8.75 -9.43 -9.81
C ALA A 56 9.55 -9.40 -8.49
N ALA A 57 10.75 -9.95 -8.50
CA ALA A 57 11.76 -9.85 -7.45
C ALA A 57 12.98 -9.12 -8.04
#